data_AF-A0AAE9J8Z3-F1
#
_entry.id   AF-A0AAE9J8Z3-F1
#
_cell.length_a   1.000
_cell.length_b   1.000
_cell.length_c   1.000
_cell.angle_alpha   90.00
_cell.angle_beta   90.00
_cell.angle_gamma   90.00
#
_symmetry.space_group_name_H-M   'P 1'
#
loop_
_entity.id
_entity.type
_entity.pdbx_description
1 polymer ?
#
loop_
_entity_poly.entity_id
_entity_poly.type
_entity_poly.pdbx_seq_one_letter_code
_entity_poly.pdbx_strand_id
1 'polypeptide(L)'
;MSSQKESSEYEIQYRSTIQPRTAVRSQSRQSGNYVSGGNGAASGGRVLKMVTEMGSATVGGISPALSANAAKSFLEATDKEKKTLQGLNDRLGNYIDRVKKLEEQNRKLVADLDELRGKWGKDTSEIKIKYSESLSTARKDIDDAARRKAEIDVKVQRLKDDLAEYRSRYEDIQHRREGDREKINQWTNAIADAQSELEMLRARYKQLTDEEKRLNGDNARIWEELQKARSDLDDETIGRIDFQNQVQTLMEELEFLRRVHEQEVKELQALLAQAPADTREFFKNELALAIRDIKDEYDYIAKQGKQDMESWYKLKVSEVQGSANRAAMESNFQRDEVKRMRDNIGDLRGKLGDLENKNSLLEKEVQNLNYQLADDQRQYEAALNDRDATLRRMREECQTLVAELQALLDTKQMLDAEIAIYRKMLEQEESRVGLTQMVEQAVKTHSLQQQENTDSTRSVRGEVSTKTTFQRSAKGNVTISECDPNGKFIKLENTSRNKDENVGEHKIRRKLDGRREIVYSIPANVSIKPGKNLTIYARDQGGINNPPESLVFDGENTWGIGANVVTSLVNKDGEERATHTQKTIQSGQ
;
A
#
# COMPACT_ATOMS: atom_id res chain seq x y z
N MET A 1 -5.58 25.26 -44.62
CA MET A 1 -6.84 24.92 -45.34
C MET A 1 -7.99 25.05 -44.35
N SER A 2 -9.19 25.39 -44.83
CA SER A 2 -10.37 25.60 -43.99
C SER A 2 -11.36 24.42 -44.08
N SER A 3 -11.92 24.02 -42.94
CA SER A 3 -13.28 23.49 -42.72
C SER A 3 -13.39 23.24 -41.21
N GLN A 4 -14.22 23.90 -40.40
CA GLN A 4 -15.67 24.15 -40.43
C GLN A 4 -16.55 22.90 -40.30
N LYS A 5 -17.42 22.96 -39.28
CA LYS A 5 -18.61 22.14 -39.01
C LYS A 5 -18.34 20.68 -38.59
N GLU A 6 -19.25 20.03 -37.85
CA GLU A 6 -20.65 20.39 -37.56
C GLU A 6 -21.04 20.13 -36.09
N SER A 7 -21.93 20.95 -35.54
CA SER A 7 -22.50 20.77 -34.19
C SER A 7 -23.83 20.02 -34.26
N SER A 8 -24.08 19.07 -33.35
CA SER A 8 -25.41 18.49 -33.13
C SER A 8 -25.72 18.36 -31.64
N GLU A 9 -26.40 19.37 -31.10
CA GLU A 9 -26.96 19.31 -29.75
C GLU A 9 -28.23 18.44 -29.76
N TYR A 10 -28.23 17.36 -28.97
CA TYR A 10 -29.42 16.52 -28.76
C TYR A 10 -30.16 16.97 -27.50
N GLU A 11 -31.00 18.00 -27.64
CA GLU A 11 -31.85 18.51 -26.57
C GLU A 11 -33.02 17.54 -26.27
N ILE A 12 -32.87 16.66 -25.27
CA ILE A 12 -33.95 15.77 -24.81
C ILE A 12 -34.80 16.48 -23.75
N GLN A 13 -35.79 17.27 -24.21
CA GLN A 13 -36.82 17.84 -23.34
C GLN A 13 -37.77 16.76 -22.80
N TYR A 14 -37.63 16.35 -21.54
CA TYR A 14 -38.60 15.47 -20.88
C TYR A 14 -39.49 16.26 -19.91
N ARG A 15 -40.75 16.50 -20.30
CA ARG A 15 -41.76 17.18 -19.46
C ARG A 15 -42.19 16.30 -18.28
N SER A 16 -42.15 16.85 -17.07
CA SER A 16 -42.81 16.27 -15.90
C SER A 16 -44.31 16.58 -15.92
N THR A 17 -45.17 15.58 -15.68
CA THR A 17 -46.63 15.72 -15.65
C THR A 17 -47.27 15.01 -14.45
N ILE A 18 -47.02 15.52 -13.24
CA ILE A 18 -47.89 15.31 -12.06
C ILE A 18 -48.11 16.67 -11.39
N GLN A 19 -49.37 17.01 -11.07
CA GLN A 19 -49.72 18.15 -10.22
C GLN A 19 -50.03 17.67 -8.78
N PRO A 20 -49.67 18.45 -7.75
CA PRO A 20 -49.98 18.11 -6.36
C PRO A 20 -51.47 18.30 -6.05
N ARG A 21 -52.09 17.36 -5.32
CA ARG A 21 -53.44 17.55 -4.76
C ARG A 21 -53.36 18.21 -3.38
N THR A 22 -53.95 19.39 -3.25
CA THR A 22 -54.15 20.07 -1.97
C THR A 22 -55.14 19.33 -1.07
N ALA A 23 -54.76 19.05 0.17
CA ALA A 23 -55.66 18.58 1.22
C ALA A 23 -56.31 19.77 1.93
N VAL A 24 -57.65 19.85 1.90
CA VAL A 24 -58.41 20.91 2.60
C VAL A 24 -58.96 20.36 3.92
N ARG A 25 -58.61 21.03 5.02
CA ARG A 25 -59.13 20.78 6.37
C ARG A 25 -60.05 21.93 6.76
N SER A 26 -61.32 21.66 7.06
CA SER A 26 -62.25 22.65 7.61
C SER A 26 -63.09 22.05 8.73
N GLN A 27 -63.13 22.75 9.86
CA GLN A 27 -64.15 22.58 10.89
C GLN A 27 -65.33 23.52 10.57
N SER A 28 -66.53 23.20 11.06
CA SER A 28 -67.63 24.16 11.11
C SER A 28 -68.31 24.13 12.48
N ARG A 29 -68.47 25.30 13.10
CA ARG A 29 -69.38 25.50 14.25
C ARG A 29 -70.73 26.05 13.77
N GLN A 30 -71.68 26.09 14.70
CA GLN A 30 -73.11 26.30 14.45
C GLN A 30 -73.52 27.67 13.89
N SER A 31 -74.73 27.66 13.32
CA SER A 31 -75.81 28.66 13.41
C SER A 31 -75.76 29.94 12.56
N GLY A 32 -76.93 30.25 11.97
CA GLY A 32 -77.22 31.49 11.24
C GLY A 32 -78.33 31.27 10.21
N ASN A 33 -79.50 31.88 10.43
CA ASN A 33 -80.57 32.03 9.43
C ASN A 33 -80.17 33.13 8.39
N TYR A 34 -80.90 33.53 7.33
CA TYR A 34 -82.35 33.65 7.14
C TYR A 34 -82.78 33.67 5.64
N VAL A 35 -83.96 33.10 5.35
CA VAL A 35 -85.05 33.62 4.47
C VAL A 35 -84.72 34.09 3.03
N SER A 36 -85.28 33.41 1.99
CA SER A 36 -86.48 33.86 1.23
C SER A 36 -86.75 33.07 -0.08
N GLY A 37 -88.03 32.73 -0.37
CA GLY A 37 -88.57 32.25 -1.68
C GLY A 37 -88.13 30.85 -2.17
N GLY A 38 -88.97 29.95 -2.69
CA GLY A 38 -90.38 30.00 -3.15
C GLY A 38 -90.48 29.68 -4.66
N ASN A 39 -91.37 28.86 -5.22
CA ASN A 39 -92.56 28.11 -4.75
C ASN A 39 -92.71 26.83 -5.64
N GLY A 40 -93.61 25.84 -5.43
CA GLY A 40 -94.67 25.61 -4.43
C GLY A 40 -95.63 24.46 -4.84
N ALA A 41 -96.78 24.35 -4.16
CA ALA A 41 -97.91 23.38 -4.38
C ALA A 41 -97.62 21.88 -4.12
N ALA A 42 -98.51 21.03 -3.56
CA ALA A 42 -99.75 21.16 -2.76
C ALA A 42 -100.06 19.74 -2.14
N SER A 43 -101.16 19.36 -1.45
CA SER A 43 -102.41 20.01 -1.00
C SER A 43 -103.08 19.20 0.15
N GLY A 44 -103.99 19.81 0.93
CA GLY A 44 -104.87 19.15 1.93
C GLY A 44 -104.21 18.74 3.27
N GLY A 45 -104.83 18.83 4.46
CA GLY A 45 -106.17 19.30 4.86
C GLY A 45 -107.13 18.14 5.24
N ARG A 46 -107.84 18.12 6.39
CA ARG A 46 -107.95 19.04 7.56
C ARG A 46 -108.31 18.25 8.84
N VAL A 47 -108.21 18.89 10.00
CA VAL A 47 -108.85 18.47 11.28
C VAL A 47 -110.09 19.34 11.54
N LEU A 48 -111.14 18.81 12.19
CA LEU A 48 -112.16 19.65 12.83
C LEU A 48 -112.84 18.99 14.05
N LYS A 49 -113.51 19.81 14.87
CA LYS A 49 -114.10 19.51 16.18
C LYS A 49 -115.54 20.04 16.20
N MET A 50 -116.50 19.34 16.81
CA MET A 50 -117.82 19.87 17.18
C MET A 50 -118.36 19.27 18.49
N VAL A 51 -119.39 19.95 19.04
CA VAL A 51 -120.12 19.72 20.30
C VAL A 51 -121.55 20.23 20.10
N THR A 52 -122.59 19.59 20.67
CA THR A 52 -123.91 20.17 21.11
C THR A 52 -124.72 19.08 21.87
N GLU A 53 -125.73 19.47 22.65
CA GLU A 53 -126.45 18.69 23.69
C GLU A 53 -127.90 18.26 23.33
N MET A 54 -128.48 17.36 24.15
CA MET A 54 -129.88 17.21 24.64
C MET A 54 -130.07 15.75 25.16
N GLY A 55 -130.88 15.33 26.16
CA GLY A 55 -131.86 15.97 27.06
C GLY A 55 -133.25 15.30 26.93
N SER A 56 -133.96 14.73 27.94
CA SER A 56 -133.77 14.50 29.40
C SER A 56 -134.46 13.13 29.79
N ALA A 57 -135.14 12.76 30.90
CA ALA A 57 -135.58 13.33 32.20
C ALA A 57 -135.92 12.15 33.20
N THR A 58 -135.53 12.13 34.50
CA THR A 58 -136.22 12.58 35.77
C THR A 58 -137.13 11.56 36.52
N VAL A 59 -137.41 11.86 37.82
CA VAL A 59 -138.27 11.15 38.82
C VAL A 59 -137.64 9.89 39.47
N GLY A 60 -137.76 9.59 40.78
CA GLY A 60 -138.36 10.32 41.94
C GLY A 60 -138.94 9.32 42.97
N GLY A 61 -138.56 9.38 44.25
CA GLY A 61 -138.87 8.34 45.26
C GLY A 61 -139.80 8.76 46.41
N ILE A 62 -140.23 7.79 47.25
CA ILE A 62 -140.96 7.93 48.54
C ILE A 62 -140.94 6.58 49.31
N SER A 63 -141.14 6.61 50.64
CA SER A 63 -141.32 5.46 51.57
C SER A 63 -142.50 5.77 52.52
N PRO A 64 -142.99 4.88 53.43
CA PRO A 64 -142.67 3.46 53.70
C PRO A 64 -143.92 2.54 53.90
N ALA A 65 -143.72 1.37 54.53
CA ALA A 65 -144.63 0.65 55.47
C ALA A 65 -145.31 -0.68 55.05
N LEU A 66 -145.46 -1.53 56.09
CA LEU A 66 -146.36 -2.68 56.27
C LEU A 66 -146.26 -3.92 55.35
N SER A 67 -145.60 -4.99 55.82
CA SER A 67 -146.29 -6.16 56.42
C SER A 67 -145.31 -7.30 56.75
N ALA A 68 -145.62 -8.12 57.76
CA ALA A 68 -144.71 -9.12 58.33
C ALA A 68 -144.77 -10.48 57.61
N ASN A 69 -143.91 -10.70 56.61
CA ASN A 69 -143.53 -12.05 56.15
C ASN A 69 -142.15 -12.13 55.41
N ALA A 70 -141.41 -11.03 55.30
CA ALA A 70 -140.26 -10.92 54.38
C ALA A 70 -138.91 -11.48 54.90
N ALA A 71 -138.82 -11.90 56.16
CA ALA A 71 -137.53 -12.14 56.84
C ALA A 71 -136.72 -13.36 56.34
N LYS A 72 -137.37 -14.34 55.69
CA LYS A 72 -136.71 -15.61 55.31
C LYS A 72 -136.23 -15.68 53.86
N SER A 73 -136.88 -14.94 52.94
CA SER A 73 -136.52 -14.90 51.52
C SER A 73 -135.46 -13.85 51.17
N PHE A 74 -135.32 -12.79 51.97
CA PHE A 74 -134.35 -11.72 51.73
C PHE A 74 -132.89 -12.17 51.90
N LEU A 75 -132.63 -13.14 52.79
CA LEU A 75 -131.29 -13.70 53.02
C LEU A 75 -130.77 -14.53 51.83
N GLU A 76 -131.63 -15.30 51.15
CA GLU A 76 -131.23 -16.04 49.94
C GLU A 76 -131.05 -15.13 48.71
N ALA A 77 -131.76 -14.01 48.64
CA ALA A 77 -131.59 -13.02 47.58
C ALA A 77 -130.23 -12.30 47.71
N THR A 78 -129.93 -11.80 48.91
CA THR A 78 -128.70 -11.04 49.18
C THR A 78 -127.41 -11.86 49.09
N ASP A 79 -127.43 -13.15 49.44
CA ASP A 79 -126.27 -14.04 49.23
C ASP A 79 -126.04 -14.36 47.75
N LYS A 80 -127.10 -14.52 46.95
CA LYS A 80 -127.00 -14.69 45.48
C LYS A 80 -126.44 -13.43 44.81
N GLU A 81 -126.96 -12.25 45.17
CA GLU A 81 -126.49 -10.97 44.63
C GLU A 81 -125.00 -10.74 44.96
N LYS A 82 -124.60 -10.98 46.21
CA LYS A 82 -123.20 -10.93 46.64
C LYS A 82 -122.29 -11.87 45.82
N LYS A 83 -122.73 -13.10 45.55
CA LYS A 83 -122.00 -14.05 44.69
C LYS A 83 -121.89 -13.58 43.24
N THR A 84 -122.94 -12.94 42.69
CA THR A 84 -122.85 -12.36 41.33
C THR A 84 -121.90 -11.17 41.26
N LEU A 85 -121.90 -10.28 42.26
CA LEU A 85 -120.95 -9.17 42.36
C LEU A 85 -119.50 -9.66 42.54
N GLN A 86 -119.29 -10.71 43.33
CA GLN A 86 -117.98 -11.33 43.51
C GLN A 86 -117.45 -11.91 42.18
N GLY A 87 -118.25 -12.70 41.46
CA GLY A 87 -117.87 -13.22 40.14
C GLY A 87 -117.68 -12.14 39.05
N LEU A 88 -118.24 -10.94 39.23
CA LEU A 88 -117.98 -9.78 38.37
C LEU A 88 -116.66 -9.09 38.74
N ASN A 89 -116.37 -8.93 40.03
CA ASN A 89 -115.06 -8.48 40.51
C ASN A 89 -113.93 -9.43 40.14
N ASP A 90 -114.13 -10.75 40.21
CA ASP A 90 -113.11 -11.73 39.79
C ASP A 90 -112.79 -11.61 38.29
N ARG A 91 -113.81 -11.31 37.45
CA ARG A 91 -113.61 -11.01 36.02
C ARG A 91 -112.87 -9.69 35.81
N LEU A 92 -113.22 -8.64 36.56
CA LEU A 92 -112.49 -7.37 36.51
C LEU A 92 -111.03 -7.53 36.97
N GLY A 93 -110.76 -8.31 38.02
CA GLY A 93 -109.41 -8.65 38.47
C GLY A 93 -108.61 -9.36 37.38
N ASN A 94 -109.18 -10.38 36.73
CA ASN A 94 -108.54 -11.05 35.60
C ASN A 94 -108.27 -10.11 34.40
N TYR A 95 -109.17 -9.16 34.12
CA TYR A 95 -108.94 -8.13 33.10
C TYR A 95 -107.84 -7.14 33.52
N ILE A 96 -107.84 -6.67 34.76
CA ILE A 96 -106.84 -5.75 35.32
C ILE A 96 -105.45 -6.41 35.31
N ASP A 97 -105.31 -7.68 35.71
CA ASP A 97 -104.03 -8.37 35.71
C ASP A 97 -103.57 -8.75 34.29
N ARG A 98 -104.50 -8.93 33.34
CA ARG A 98 -104.17 -9.02 31.91
C ARG A 98 -103.71 -7.68 31.34
N VAL A 99 -104.34 -6.57 31.72
CA VAL A 99 -103.91 -5.21 31.35
C VAL A 99 -102.53 -4.92 31.93
N LYS A 100 -102.29 -5.14 33.23
CA LYS A 100 -100.94 -4.99 33.84
C LYS A 100 -99.87 -5.81 33.12
N LYS A 101 -100.15 -7.07 32.78
CA LYS A 101 -99.21 -7.93 32.02
C LYS A 101 -98.95 -7.37 30.61
N LEU A 102 -99.95 -6.82 29.95
CA LEU A 102 -99.78 -6.15 28.65
C LEU A 102 -99.04 -4.81 28.78
N GLU A 103 -99.28 -4.03 29.84
CA GLU A 103 -98.55 -2.79 30.14
C GLU A 103 -97.08 -3.06 30.48
N GLU A 104 -96.80 -4.12 31.23
CA GLU A 104 -95.45 -4.57 31.58
C GLU A 104 -94.71 -5.13 30.35
N GLN A 105 -95.38 -5.94 29.53
CA GLN A 105 -94.86 -6.38 28.23
C GLN A 105 -94.62 -5.21 27.27
N ASN A 106 -95.53 -4.23 27.20
CA ASN A 106 -95.37 -3.06 26.34
C ASN A 106 -94.26 -2.13 26.85
N ARG A 107 -94.15 -1.93 28.17
CA ARG A 107 -93.01 -1.24 28.79
C ARG A 107 -91.69 -1.93 28.47
N LYS A 108 -91.65 -3.26 28.50
CA LYS A 108 -90.46 -4.02 28.09
C LYS A 108 -90.17 -3.85 26.60
N LEU A 109 -91.15 -4.01 25.72
CA LEU A 109 -90.98 -3.83 24.27
C LEU A 109 -90.52 -2.41 23.90
N VAL A 110 -90.97 -1.39 24.63
CA VAL A 110 -90.47 -0.01 24.49
C VAL A 110 -89.01 0.10 24.94
N ALA A 111 -88.63 -0.49 26.08
CA ALA A 111 -87.24 -0.52 26.54
C ALA A 111 -86.32 -1.28 25.56
N ASP A 112 -86.76 -2.45 25.07
CA ASP A 112 -86.05 -3.25 24.07
C ASP A 112 -85.90 -2.47 22.74
N LEU A 113 -86.92 -1.70 22.33
CA LEU A 113 -86.88 -0.82 21.14
C LEU A 113 -85.97 0.39 21.33
N ASP A 114 -85.95 1.01 22.50
CA ASP A 114 -85.05 2.12 22.81
C ASP A 114 -83.59 1.66 22.94
N GLU A 115 -83.35 0.44 23.44
CA GLU A 115 -82.02 -0.18 23.43
C GLU A 115 -81.57 -0.48 21.98
N LEU A 116 -82.43 -1.07 21.15
CA LEU A 116 -82.14 -1.36 19.75
C LEU A 116 -81.92 -0.07 18.94
N ARG A 117 -82.73 0.98 19.15
CA ARG A 117 -82.47 2.32 18.61
C ARG A 117 -81.17 2.93 19.14
N GLY A 118 -80.85 2.67 20.40
CA GLY A 118 -79.62 3.09 21.06
C GLY A 118 -78.37 2.36 20.56
N LYS A 119 -78.51 1.18 19.92
CA LYS A 119 -77.43 0.43 19.26
C LYS A 119 -77.35 0.71 17.76
N TRP A 120 -78.48 0.92 17.08
CA TRP A 120 -78.55 1.15 15.63
C TRP A 120 -77.61 2.29 15.21
N GLY A 121 -76.59 1.94 14.43
CA GLY A 121 -75.61 2.88 13.89
C GLY A 121 -74.38 3.11 14.75
N LYS A 122 -74.33 2.66 16.02
CA LYS A 122 -73.09 2.65 16.81
C LYS A 122 -72.09 1.69 16.20
N ASP A 123 -72.48 0.42 16.04
CA ASP A 123 -71.63 -0.62 15.47
C ASP A 123 -71.15 -0.23 14.05
N THR A 124 -72.05 0.33 13.24
CA THR A 124 -71.74 0.85 11.91
C THR A 124 -70.76 2.03 11.95
N SER A 125 -70.88 2.92 12.94
CA SER A 125 -69.97 4.03 13.15
C SER A 125 -68.60 3.56 13.65
N GLU A 126 -68.56 2.59 14.58
CA GLU A 126 -67.30 2.01 15.06
C GLU A 126 -66.55 1.26 13.97
N ILE A 127 -67.24 0.45 13.17
CA ILE A 127 -66.67 -0.24 12.00
C ILE A 127 -66.13 0.80 11.02
N LYS A 128 -66.90 1.87 10.74
CA LYS A 128 -66.46 2.98 9.88
C LYS A 128 -65.24 3.71 10.45
N ILE A 129 -65.17 3.94 11.75
CA ILE A 129 -64.02 4.56 12.42
C ILE A 129 -62.79 3.67 12.27
N LYS A 130 -62.87 2.40 12.68
CA LYS A 130 -61.79 1.40 12.59
C LYS A 130 -61.23 1.27 11.17
N TYR A 131 -62.09 1.17 10.15
CA TYR A 131 -61.64 1.15 8.75
C TYR A 131 -61.11 2.51 8.26
N SER A 132 -61.65 3.65 8.71
CA SER A 132 -61.13 4.96 8.33
C SER A 132 -59.75 5.26 8.94
N GLU A 133 -59.50 4.77 10.15
CA GLU A 133 -58.21 4.83 10.83
C GLU A 133 -57.18 3.93 10.13
N SER A 134 -57.53 2.67 9.86
CA SER A 134 -56.71 1.74 9.09
C SER A 134 -56.38 2.24 7.67
N LEU A 135 -57.33 2.88 6.98
CA LEU A 135 -57.08 3.54 5.69
C LEU A 135 -56.21 4.80 5.84
N SER A 136 -56.23 5.47 6.98
CA SER A 136 -55.39 6.64 7.25
C SER A 136 -53.95 6.25 7.60
N THR A 137 -53.74 5.16 8.35
CA THR A 137 -52.40 4.63 8.62
C THR A 137 -51.79 4.06 7.35
N ALA A 138 -52.50 3.20 6.61
CA ALA A 138 -52.00 2.63 5.36
C ALA A 138 -51.62 3.70 4.31
N ARG A 139 -52.35 4.82 4.24
CA ARG A 139 -51.98 5.98 3.40
C ARG A 139 -50.69 6.64 3.88
N LYS A 140 -50.58 6.90 5.18
CA LYS A 140 -49.36 7.47 5.77
C LYS A 140 -48.14 6.57 5.54
N ASP A 141 -48.31 5.25 5.67
CA ASP A 141 -47.23 4.28 5.43
C ASP A 141 -46.79 4.26 3.95
N ILE A 142 -47.73 4.44 3.01
CA ILE A 142 -47.43 4.64 1.58
C ILE A 142 -46.68 5.96 1.35
N ASP A 143 -47.10 7.06 1.96
CA ASP A 143 -46.43 8.37 1.83
C ASP A 143 -45.01 8.36 2.44
N ASP A 144 -44.85 7.76 3.63
CA ASP A 144 -43.55 7.58 4.29
C ASP A 144 -42.64 6.62 3.49
N ALA A 145 -43.19 5.57 2.86
CA ALA A 145 -42.43 4.68 1.99
C ALA A 145 -42.01 5.36 0.66
N ALA A 146 -42.91 6.13 0.04
CA ALA A 146 -42.62 6.92 -1.16
C ALA A 146 -41.53 7.97 -0.88
N ARG A 147 -41.59 8.62 0.28
CA ARG A 147 -40.55 9.53 0.77
C ARG A 147 -39.21 8.82 0.94
N ARG A 148 -39.16 7.68 1.66
CA ARG A 148 -37.93 6.90 1.85
C ARG A 148 -37.34 6.45 0.51
N LYS A 149 -38.18 6.05 -0.45
CA LYS A 149 -37.75 5.73 -1.81
C LYS A 149 -37.10 6.93 -2.48
N ALA A 150 -37.73 8.10 -2.49
CA ALA A 150 -37.16 9.31 -3.09
C ALA A 150 -35.83 9.72 -2.42
N GLU A 151 -35.72 9.59 -1.09
CA GLU A 151 -34.47 9.83 -0.35
C GLU A 151 -33.36 8.81 -0.69
N ILE A 152 -33.71 7.59 -1.12
CA ILE A 152 -32.77 6.59 -1.63
C ILE A 152 -32.41 6.87 -3.10
N ASP A 153 -33.37 7.15 -3.97
CA ASP A 153 -33.15 7.45 -5.39
C ASP A 153 -32.21 8.65 -5.58
N VAL A 154 -32.35 9.70 -4.75
CA VAL A 154 -31.42 10.85 -4.72
C VAL A 154 -30.01 10.46 -4.28
N LYS A 155 -29.85 9.54 -3.30
CA LYS A 155 -28.53 9.02 -2.90
C LYS A 155 -27.91 8.17 -4.01
N VAL A 156 -28.71 7.35 -4.68
CA VAL A 156 -28.28 6.50 -5.80
C VAL A 156 -27.81 7.34 -6.99
N GLN A 157 -28.46 8.45 -7.31
CA GLN A 157 -27.99 9.35 -8.37
C GLN A 157 -26.67 10.03 -7.97
N ARG A 158 -26.56 10.63 -6.76
CA ARG A 158 -25.29 11.22 -6.29
C ARG A 158 -24.13 10.23 -6.35
N LEU A 159 -24.33 8.98 -5.87
CA LEU A 159 -23.30 7.94 -5.92
C LEU A 159 -22.93 7.50 -7.35
N LYS A 160 -23.80 7.70 -8.36
CA LYS A 160 -23.43 7.51 -9.78
C LYS A 160 -22.66 8.69 -10.33
N ASP A 161 -23.03 9.91 -9.94
CA ASP A 161 -22.35 11.15 -10.35
C ASP A 161 -20.92 11.15 -9.77
N ASP A 162 -20.76 10.85 -8.49
CA ASP A 162 -19.47 10.63 -7.80
C ASP A 162 -18.63 9.55 -8.52
N LEU A 163 -19.24 8.42 -8.87
CA LEU A 163 -18.58 7.30 -9.54
C LEU A 163 -18.15 7.64 -10.97
N ALA A 164 -18.95 8.44 -11.69
CA ALA A 164 -18.58 8.98 -13.01
C ALA A 164 -17.40 9.95 -12.90
N GLU A 165 -17.38 10.83 -11.90
CA GLU A 165 -16.25 11.72 -11.65
C GLU A 165 -14.98 10.92 -11.30
N TYR A 166 -15.08 9.92 -10.42
CA TYR A 166 -13.93 9.06 -10.08
C TYR A 166 -13.40 8.26 -11.28
N ARG A 167 -14.26 7.87 -12.25
CA ARG A 167 -13.82 7.25 -13.51
C ARG A 167 -13.05 8.23 -14.40
N SER A 168 -13.62 9.41 -14.67
CA SER A 168 -12.94 10.45 -15.47
C SER A 168 -11.59 10.83 -14.85
N ARG A 169 -11.54 11.04 -13.52
CA ARG A 169 -10.29 11.33 -12.79
C ARG A 169 -9.29 10.18 -12.86
N TYR A 170 -9.73 8.92 -12.92
CA TYR A 170 -8.85 7.76 -13.10
C TYR A 170 -8.30 7.70 -14.52
N GLU A 171 -9.14 7.91 -15.54
CA GLU A 171 -8.75 7.96 -16.96
C GLU A 171 -7.73 9.08 -17.22
N ASP A 172 -7.95 10.29 -16.67
CA ASP A 172 -6.98 11.40 -16.69
C ASP A 172 -5.64 11.07 -16.02
N ILE A 173 -5.64 10.19 -15.00
CA ILE A 173 -4.42 9.72 -14.34
C ILE A 173 -3.73 8.66 -15.19
N GLN A 174 -4.46 7.78 -15.89
CA GLN A 174 -3.86 6.80 -16.80
C GLN A 174 -3.27 7.46 -18.04
N HIS A 175 -3.96 8.40 -18.69
CA HIS A 175 -3.42 9.13 -19.83
C HIS A 175 -2.14 9.89 -19.49
N ARG A 176 -2.06 10.53 -18.31
CA ARG A 176 -0.81 11.16 -17.84
C ARG A 176 0.29 10.14 -17.54
N ARG A 177 -0.05 9.00 -16.91
CA ARG A 177 0.91 7.92 -16.65
C ARG A 177 1.50 7.33 -17.93
N GLU A 178 0.69 7.14 -18.98
CA GLU A 178 1.21 6.63 -20.25
C GLU A 178 2.07 7.69 -20.95
N GLY A 179 1.66 8.96 -20.97
CA GLY A 179 2.48 10.05 -21.50
C GLY A 179 3.80 10.27 -20.75
N ASP A 180 3.86 10.00 -19.44
CA ASP A 180 5.11 10.01 -18.67
C ASP A 180 5.96 8.75 -18.90
N ARG A 181 5.32 7.58 -19.11
CA ARG A 181 5.97 6.33 -19.51
C ARG A 181 6.59 6.41 -20.90
N GLU A 182 5.93 7.07 -21.86
CA GLU A 182 6.49 7.39 -23.17
C GLU A 182 7.74 8.27 -23.05
N LYS A 183 7.72 9.33 -22.24
CA LYS A 183 8.91 10.18 -21.97
C LYS A 183 10.05 9.37 -21.34
N ILE A 184 9.75 8.50 -20.38
CA ILE A 184 10.74 7.62 -19.75
C ILE A 184 11.38 6.72 -20.82
N ASN A 185 10.60 6.10 -21.70
CA ASN A 185 11.13 5.30 -22.80
C ASN A 185 12.01 6.12 -23.76
N GLN A 186 11.57 7.33 -24.15
CA GLN A 186 12.35 8.24 -25.00
C GLN A 186 13.68 8.63 -24.36
N TRP A 187 13.70 8.97 -23.06
CA TRP A 187 14.91 9.29 -22.32
C TRP A 187 15.81 8.07 -22.11
N THR A 188 15.26 6.88 -21.87
CA THR A 188 16.05 5.64 -21.79
C THR A 188 16.74 5.32 -23.11
N ASN A 189 16.06 5.48 -24.25
CA ASN A 189 16.67 5.30 -25.57
C ASN A 189 17.77 6.34 -25.81
N ALA A 190 17.51 7.62 -25.58
CA ALA A 190 18.50 8.69 -25.74
C ALA A 190 19.74 8.52 -24.83
N ILE A 191 19.57 7.94 -23.63
CA ILE A 191 20.67 7.58 -22.73
C ILE A 191 21.47 6.40 -23.31
N ALA A 192 20.81 5.38 -23.87
CA ALA A 192 21.49 4.24 -24.51
C ALA A 192 22.28 4.66 -25.76
N ASP A 193 21.71 5.51 -26.61
CA ASP A 193 22.38 6.07 -27.79
C ASP A 193 23.63 6.87 -27.39
N ALA A 194 23.50 7.76 -26.41
CA ALA A 194 24.61 8.55 -25.89
C ALA A 194 25.69 7.69 -25.18
N GLN A 195 25.30 6.59 -24.53
CA GLN A 195 26.25 5.62 -23.96
C GLN A 195 27.04 4.91 -25.06
N SER A 196 26.38 4.52 -26.16
CA SER A 196 27.04 3.89 -27.32
C SER A 196 28.01 4.86 -28.00
N GLU A 197 27.62 6.12 -28.22
CA GLU A 197 28.51 7.14 -28.77
C GLU A 197 29.74 7.36 -27.88
N LEU A 198 29.54 7.46 -26.56
CA LEU A 198 30.60 7.65 -25.58
C LEU A 198 31.57 6.44 -25.55
N GLU A 199 31.07 5.21 -25.69
CA GLU A 199 31.90 4.01 -25.82
C GLU A 199 32.70 3.99 -27.14
N MET A 200 32.09 4.33 -28.28
CA MET A 200 32.79 4.46 -29.56
C MET A 200 33.88 5.55 -29.51
N LEU A 201 33.60 6.69 -28.87
CA LEU A 201 34.58 7.76 -28.68
C LEU A 201 35.72 7.35 -27.74
N ARG A 202 35.45 6.58 -26.67
CA ARG A 202 36.49 5.99 -25.81
C ARG A 202 37.37 4.99 -26.56
N ALA A 203 36.78 4.13 -27.38
CA ALA A 203 37.52 3.17 -28.20
C ALA A 203 38.44 3.88 -29.21
N ARG A 204 37.92 4.91 -29.91
CA ARG A 204 38.69 5.73 -30.84
C ARG A 204 39.80 6.54 -30.14
N TYR A 205 39.52 7.11 -28.98
CA TYR A 205 40.53 7.80 -28.17
C TYR A 205 41.68 6.85 -27.79
N LYS A 206 41.36 5.66 -27.27
CA LYS A 206 42.36 4.64 -26.94
C LYS A 206 43.22 4.27 -28.16
N GLN A 207 42.61 4.02 -29.32
CA GLN A 207 43.34 3.72 -30.55
C GLN A 207 44.34 4.83 -30.91
N LEU A 208 43.92 6.09 -30.83
CA LEU A 208 44.80 7.25 -31.09
C LEU A 208 45.92 7.37 -30.05
N THR A 209 45.66 7.14 -28.75
CA THR A 209 46.69 7.16 -27.70
C THR A 209 47.69 6.00 -27.83
N ASP A 210 47.25 4.83 -28.30
CA ASP A 210 48.14 3.68 -28.53
C ASP A 210 48.97 3.84 -29.82
N GLU A 211 48.43 4.53 -30.84
CA GLU A 211 49.20 4.97 -32.01
C GLU A 211 50.19 6.11 -31.70
N GLU A 212 49.80 7.09 -30.88
CA GLU A 212 50.69 8.16 -30.40
C GLU A 212 51.93 7.57 -29.70
N LYS A 213 51.74 6.59 -28.80
CA LYS A 213 52.86 5.87 -28.15
C LYS A 213 53.76 5.17 -29.16
N ARG A 214 53.17 4.50 -30.17
CA ARG A 214 53.92 3.81 -31.24
C ARG A 214 54.79 4.80 -32.02
N LEU A 215 54.20 5.90 -32.49
CA LEU A 215 54.90 6.93 -33.24
C LEU A 215 55.98 7.64 -32.40
N ASN A 216 55.74 7.85 -31.11
CA ASN A 216 56.74 8.40 -30.20
C ASN A 216 57.93 7.43 -29.97
N GLY A 217 57.66 6.12 -29.88
CA GLY A 217 58.69 5.09 -29.81
C GLY A 217 59.50 4.95 -31.10
N ASP A 218 58.84 4.97 -32.26
CA ASP A 218 59.50 4.99 -33.58
C ASP A 218 60.36 6.26 -33.75
N ASN A 219 59.85 7.44 -33.37
CA ASN A 219 60.62 8.69 -33.37
C ASN A 219 61.85 8.62 -32.46
N ALA A 220 61.71 8.10 -31.24
CA ALA A 220 62.82 7.98 -30.30
C ALA A 220 63.94 7.08 -30.86
N ARG A 221 63.59 5.93 -31.45
CA ARG A 221 64.55 5.03 -32.10
C ARG A 221 65.27 5.69 -33.28
N ILE A 222 64.53 6.38 -34.15
CA ILE A 222 65.11 7.13 -35.28
C ILE A 222 66.05 8.25 -34.78
N TRP A 223 65.75 8.88 -33.64
CA TRP A 223 66.62 9.89 -33.04
C TRP A 223 67.92 9.29 -32.48
N GLU A 224 67.85 8.12 -31.86
CA GLU A 224 69.01 7.36 -31.38
C GLU A 224 69.88 6.86 -32.55
N GLU A 225 69.27 6.28 -33.59
CA GLU A 225 69.92 5.91 -34.85
C GLU A 225 70.64 7.12 -35.49
N LEU A 226 70.00 8.30 -35.50
CA LEU A 226 70.58 9.54 -36.02
C LEU A 226 71.74 10.08 -35.18
N GLN A 227 71.67 10.00 -33.84
CA GLN A 227 72.78 10.42 -32.98
C GLN A 227 73.97 9.46 -33.10
N LYS A 228 73.72 8.15 -33.21
CA LYS A 228 74.79 7.20 -33.48
C LYS A 228 75.46 7.49 -34.83
N ALA A 229 74.68 7.67 -35.90
CA ALA A 229 75.22 8.00 -37.22
C ALA A 229 75.99 9.35 -37.27
N ARG A 230 75.75 10.25 -36.31
CA ARG A 230 76.57 11.46 -36.10
C ARG A 230 77.89 11.13 -35.43
N SER A 231 77.89 10.37 -34.32
CA SER A 231 79.13 9.92 -33.66
C SER A 231 80.01 9.12 -34.64
N ASP A 232 79.43 8.13 -35.33
CA ASP A 232 80.14 7.31 -36.32
C ASP A 232 80.79 8.18 -37.42
N LEU A 233 80.16 9.30 -37.81
CA LEU A 233 80.70 10.26 -38.80
C LEU A 233 81.78 11.20 -38.22
N ASP A 234 81.62 11.65 -36.98
CA ASP A 234 82.60 12.49 -36.28
C ASP A 234 83.88 11.67 -35.98
N ASP A 235 83.74 10.41 -35.57
CA ASP A 235 84.84 9.46 -35.33
C ASP A 235 85.61 9.14 -36.64
N GLU A 236 84.91 8.85 -37.75
CA GLU A 236 85.54 8.70 -39.08
C GLU A 236 86.18 10.00 -39.58
N THR A 237 85.63 11.17 -39.20
CA THR A 237 86.22 12.47 -39.55
C THR A 237 87.53 12.72 -38.78
N ILE A 238 87.59 12.34 -37.50
CA ILE A 238 88.82 12.37 -36.69
C ILE A 238 89.84 11.38 -37.27
N GLY A 239 89.45 10.13 -37.54
CA GLY A 239 90.31 9.12 -38.16
C GLY A 239 90.91 9.58 -39.50
N ARG A 240 90.11 10.22 -40.36
CA ARG A 240 90.60 10.82 -41.62
C ARG A 240 91.63 11.92 -41.38
N ILE A 241 91.45 12.75 -40.35
CA ILE A 241 92.41 13.81 -39.98
C ILE A 241 93.70 13.19 -39.44
N ASP A 242 93.62 12.17 -38.60
CA ASP A 242 94.81 11.48 -38.06
C ASP A 242 95.63 10.78 -39.15
N PHE A 243 94.99 10.08 -40.10
CA PHE A 243 95.70 9.53 -41.25
C PHE A 243 96.29 10.62 -42.15
N GLN A 244 95.61 11.76 -42.32
CA GLN A 244 96.14 12.90 -43.08
C GLN A 244 97.37 13.51 -42.39
N ASN A 245 97.36 13.61 -41.05
CA ASN A 245 98.50 14.06 -40.25
C ASN A 245 99.67 13.07 -40.34
N GLN A 246 99.41 11.76 -40.24
CA GLN A 246 100.45 10.73 -40.40
C GLN A 246 101.10 10.78 -41.79
N VAL A 247 100.32 10.96 -42.85
CA VAL A 247 100.84 11.15 -44.21
C VAL A 247 101.70 12.41 -44.31
N GLN A 248 101.29 13.53 -43.68
CA GLN A 248 102.09 14.76 -43.65
C GLN A 248 103.44 14.55 -42.94
N THR A 249 103.44 13.94 -41.74
CA THR A 249 104.67 13.63 -41.01
C THR A 249 105.60 12.72 -41.83
N LEU A 250 105.06 11.66 -42.46
CA LEU A 250 105.85 10.74 -43.29
C LEU A 250 106.43 11.43 -44.55
N MET A 251 105.74 12.40 -45.13
CA MET A 251 106.30 13.22 -46.22
C MET A 251 107.44 14.11 -45.73
N GLU A 252 107.29 14.74 -44.57
CA GLU A 252 108.34 15.58 -43.96
C GLU A 252 109.58 14.77 -43.54
N GLU A 253 109.38 13.58 -42.96
CA GLU A 253 110.44 12.62 -42.66
C GLU A 253 111.15 12.14 -43.93
N LEU A 254 110.41 11.78 -44.98
CA LEU A 254 111.00 11.39 -46.27
C LEU A 254 111.81 12.52 -46.90
N GLU A 255 111.33 13.77 -46.85
CA GLU A 255 112.08 14.90 -47.40
C GLU A 255 113.30 15.25 -46.55
N PHE A 256 113.20 15.16 -45.22
CA PHE A 256 114.34 15.29 -44.32
C PHE A 256 115.42 14.22 -44.60
N LEU A 257 115.03 12.93 -44.60
CA LEU A 257 115.92 11.82 -44.91
C LEU A 257 116.59 12.00 -46.28
N ARG A 258 115.85 12.47 -47.29
CA ARG A 258 116.37 12.73 -48.63
C ARG A 258 117.40 13.86 -48.64
N ARG A 259 117.17 14.95 -47.90
CA ARG A 259 118.13 16.07 -47.75
C ARG A 259 119.39 15.60 -47.00
N VAL A 260 119.24 14.80 -45.95
CA VAL A 260 120.37 14.19 -45.21
C VAL A 260 121.19 13.29 -46.13
N HIS A 261 120.58 12.32 -46.82
CA HIS A 261 121.28 11.44 -47.76
C HIS A 261 121.97 12.24 -48.89
N GLU A 262 121.34 13.29 -49.41
CA GLU A 262 121.94 14.13 -50.45
C GLU A 262 123.11 14.97 -49.92
N GLN A 263 123.19 15.22 -48.61
CA GLN A 263 124.35 15.87 -47.97
C GLN A 263 125.44 14.86 -47.58
N GLU A 264 125.08 13.72 -46.99
CA GLU A 264 126.00 12.59 -46.74
C GLU A 264 126.71 12.15 -48.03
N VAL A 265 125.98 12.07 -49.15
CA VAL A 265 126.59 11.74 -50.45
C VAL A 265 127.59 12.81 -50.90
N LYS A 266 127.34 14.10 -50.65
CA LYS A 266 128.30 15.19 -50.96
C LYS A 266 129.52 15.14 -50.04
N GLU A 267 129.32 14.86 -48.76
CA GLU A 267 130.39 14.74 -47.76
C GLU A 267 131.25 13.49 -47.98
N LEU A 268 130.64 12.36 -48.32
CA LEU A 268 131.35 11.13 -48.73
C LEU A 268 132.08 11.29 -50.06
N GLN A 269 131.54 12.04 -51.03
CA GLN A 269 132.26 12.39 -52.25
C GLN A 269 133.47 13.30 -51.97
N ALA A 270 133.34 14.27 -51.06
CA ALA A 270 134.44 15.13 -50.64
C ALA A 270 135.52 14.37 -49.84
N LEU A 271 135.12 13.47 -48.93
CA LEU A 271 136.02 12.59 -48.19
C LEU A 271 136.74 11.61 -49.11
N LEU A 272 136.05 11.01 -50.07
CA LEU A 272 136.66 10.13 -51.09
C LEU A 272 137.69 10.90 -51.95
N ALA A 273 137.46 12.18 -52.21
CA ALA A 273 138.40 13.05 -52.91
C ALA A 273 139.60 13.52 -52.04
N GLN A 274 139.56 13.31 -50.72
CA GLN A 274 140.63 13.68 -49.78
C GLN A 274 141.33 12.50 -49.09
N ALA A 275 140.78 11.29 -49.14
CA ALA A 275 141.22 10.14 -48.35
C ALA A 275 142.63 9.63 -48.71
N PRO A 276 143.62 9.68 -47.80
CA PRO A 276 144.82 8.86 -47.88
C PRO A 276 144.46 7.39 -47.59
N ALA A 277 145.22 6.45 -48.15
CA ALA A 277 144.85 5.03 -48.19
C ALA A 277 144.89 4.26 -46.85
N ASP A 278 145.08 4.92 -45.70
CA ASP A 278 145.48 4.29 -44.42
C ASP A 278 144.66 4.76 -43.20
N THR A 279 143.34 4.90 -43.36
CA THR A 279 142.38 5.20 -42.26
C THR A 279 141.65 3.96 -41.73
N ARG A 280 141.93 2.79 -42.33
CA ARG A 280 141.19 1.53 -42.19
C ARG A 280 141.08 0.99 -40.76
N GLU A 281 142.09 1.22 -39.93
CA GLU A 281 142.13 0.71 -38.55
C GLU A 281 141.29 1.57 -37.58
N PHE A 282 141.24 2.90 -37.81
CA PHE A 282 140.37 3.82 -37.05
C PHE A 282 138.89 3.50 -37.31
N PHE A 283 138.49 3.45 -38.58
CA PHE A 283 137.10 3.11 -38.95
C PHE A 283 136.68 1.71 -38.47
N LYS A 284 137.61 0.77 -38.34
CA LYS A 284 137.32 -0.57 -37.80
C LYS A 284 136.98 -0.57 -36.31
N ASN A 285 137.58 0.34 -35.52
CA ASN A 285 137.23 0.51 -34.11
C ASN A 285 135.94 1.33 -33.93
N GLU A 286 135.78 2.44 -34.65
CA GLU A 286 134.54 3.24 -34.61
C GLU A 286 133.32 2.41 -35.06
N LEU A 287 133.43 1.65 -36.15
CA LEU A 287 132.35 0.79 -36.62
C LEU A 287 132.09 -0.39 -35.66
N ALA A 288 133.07 -0.82 -34.86
CA ALA A 288 132.87 -1.81 -33.79
C ALA A 288 132.28 -1.22 -32.50
N LEU A 289 132.43 0.09 -32.26
CA LEU A 289 131.72 0.84 -31.23
C LEU A 289 130.28 1.07 -31.65
N ALA A 290 130.05 1.65 -32.82
CA ALA A 290 128.72 1.88 -33.38
C ALA A 290 127.89 0.58 -33.47
N ILE A 291 128.47 -0.56 -33.86
CA ILE A 291 127.77 -1.86 -33.84
C ILE A 291 127.39 -2.32 -32.41
N ARG A 292 128.20 -2.00 -31.39
CA ARG A 292 127.84 -2.28 -29.99
C ARG A 292 126.69 -1.38 -29.55
N ASP A 293 126.82 -0.09 -29.77
CA ASP A 293 125.84 0.90 -29.30
C ASP A 293 124.49 0.68 -29.98
N ILE A 294 124.47 0.41 -31.30
CA ILE A 294 123.27 -0.02 -32.04
C ILE A 294 122.67 -1.30 -31.46
N LYS A 295 123.50 -2.28 -31.08
CA LYS A 295 122.99 -3.54 -30.49
C LYS A 295 122.39 -3.31 -29.10
N ASP A 296 123.03 -2.50 -28.27
CA ASP A 296 122.57 -2.21 -26.91
C ASP A 296 121.29 -1.33 -26.95
N GLU A 297 121.15 -0.45 -27.95
CA GLU A 297 119.91 0.27 -28.28
C GLU A 297 118.79 -0.69 -28.71
N TYR A 298 119.06 -1.66 -29.60
CA TYR A 298 118.08 -2.70 -29.97
C TYR A 298 117.68 -3.59 -28.78
N ASP A 299 118.63 -3.99 -27.93
CA ASP A 299 118.34 -4.76 -26.70
C ASP A 299 117.53 -3.93 -25.69
N TYR A 300 117.73 -2.61 -25.63
CA TYR A 300 116.91 -1.69 -24.85
C TYR A 300 115.48 -1.60 -25.42
N ILE A 301 115.32 -1.32 -26.72
CA ILE A 301 114.01 -1.21 -27.39
C ILE A 301 113.23 -2.53 -27.27
N ALA A 302 113.86 -3.69 -27.47
CA ALA A 302 113.22 -4.99 -27.31
C ALA A 302 112.76 -5.27 -25.87
N LYS A 303 113.55 -4.82 -24.88
CA LYS A 303 113.22 -4.95 -23.46
C LYS A 303 112.09 -3.99 -23.03
N GLN A 304 112.11 -2.76 -23.53
CA GLN A 304 111.09 -1.74 -23.28
C GLN A 304 109.75 -2.15 -23.92
N GLY A 305 109.75 -2.48 -25.22
CA GLY A 305 108.57 -2.98 -25.92
C GLY A 305 107.96 -4.24 -25.29
N LYS A 306 108.78 -5.12 -24.68
CA LYS A 306 108.27 -6.23 -23.87
C LYS A 306 107.57 -5.76 -22.59
N GLN A 307 108.12 -4.78 -21.86
CA GLN A 307 107.48 -4.25 -20.65
C GLN A 307 106.18 -3.50 -20.96
N ASP A 308 106.16 -2.71 -22.04
CA ASP A 308 104.98 -2.00 -22.50
C ASP A 308 103.90 -2.98 -22.97
N MET A 309 104.27 -4.02 -23.71
CA MET A 309 103.33 -5.09 -24.11
C MET A 309 102.84 -5.91 -22.90
N GLU A 310 103.70 -6.26 -21.93
CA GLU A 310 103.27 -6.93 -20.71
C GLU A 310 102.32 -6.08 -19.85
N SER A 311 102.57 -4.78 -19.74
CA SER A 311 101.73 -3.86 -18.96
C SER A 311 100.39 -3.58 -19.67
N TRP A 312 100.41 -3.43 -20.99
CA TRP A 312 99.21 -3.34 -21.82
C TRP A 312 98.35 -4.61 -21.72
N TYR A 313 98.94 -5.81 -21.81
CA TYR A 313 98.20 -7.06 -21.60
C TYR A 313 97.61 -7.15 -20.19
N LYS A 314 98.36 -6.78 -19.14
CA LYS A 314 97.85 -6.74 -17.75
C LYS A 314 96.68 -5.76 -17.61
N LEU A 315 96.76 -4.58 -18.23
CA LEU A 315 95.68 -3.59 -18.24
C LEU A 315 94.44 -4.13 -18.98
N LYS A 316 94.61 -4.68 -20.18
CA LYS A 316 93.49 -5.21 -21.00
C LYS A 316 92.81 -6.42 -20.36
N VAL A 317 93.57 -7.31 -19.72
CA VAL A 317 93.01 -8.42 -18.93
C VAL A 317 92.22 -7.90 -17.72
N SER A 318 92.74 -6.90 -17.01
CA SER A 318 92.04 -6.26 -15.88
C SER A 318 90.74 -5.57 -16.32
N GLU A 319 90.75 -4.86 -17.46
CA GLU A 319 89.58 -4.22 -18.05
C GLU A 319 88.51 -5.24 -18.48
N VAL A 320 88.91 -6.30 -19.18
CA VAL A 320 88.02 -7.39 -19.61
C VAL A 320 87.42 -8.11 -18.39
N GLN A 321 88.22 -8.39 -17.36
CA GLN A 321 87.73 -8.97 -16.11
C GLN A 321 86.77 -8.02 -15.37
N GLY A 322 87.07 -6.72 -15.33
CA GLY A 322 86.19 -5.69 -14.75
C GLY A 322 84.90 -5.46 -15.54
N SER A 323 84.90 -5.73 -16.85
CA SER A 323 83.70 -5.75 -17.69
C SER A 323 82.86 -7.00 -17.43
N ALA A 324 83.49 -8.18 -17.45
CA ALA A 324 82.85 -9.46 -17.17
C ALA A 324 82.22 -9.51 -15.76
N ASN A 325 82.93 -8.99 -14.75
CA ASN A 325 82.43 -8.91 -13.37
C ASN A 325 81.18 -8.00 -13.27
N ARG A 326 81.16 -6.86 -13.99
CA ARG A 326 79.99 -5.97 -14.04
C ARG A 326 78.81 -6.62 -14.73
N ALA A 327 79.01 -7.22 -15.90
CA ALA A 327 77.97 -7.95 -16.63
C ALA A 327 77.40 -9.13 -15.81
N ALA A 328 78.24 -9.86 -15.09
CA ALA A 328 77.80 -10.93 -14.18
C ALA A 328 76.99 -10.40 -13.00
N MET A 329 77.38 -9.26 -12.40
CA MET A 329 76.65 -8.64 -11.30
C MET A 329 75.28 -8.09 -11.75
N GLU A 330 75.21 -7.49 -12.92
CA GLU A 330 73.95 -7.04 -13.52
C GLU A 330 73.04 -8.22 -13.87
N SER A 331 73.58 -9.29 -14.49
CA SER A 331 72.81 -10.51 -14.80
C SER A 331 72.26 -11.17 -13.54
N ASN A 332 73.01 -11.19 -12.44
CA ASN A 332 72.51 -11.65 -11.14
C ASN A 332 71.38 -10.75 -10.59
N PHE A 333 71.51 -9.42 -10.68
CA PHE A 333 70.45 -8.49 -10.27
C PHE A 333 69.16 -8.70 -11.08
N GLN A 334 69.26 -8.80 -12.41
CA GLN A 334 68.13 -9.10 -13.29
C GLN A 334 67.50 -10.46 -12.95
N ARG A 335 68.31 -11.48 -12.64
CA ARG A 335 67.85 -12.83 -12.25
C ARG A 335 67.10 -12.82 -10.92
N ASP A 336 67.58 -12.09 -9.91
CA ASP A 336 66.90 -11.96 -8.62
C ASP A 336 65.62 -11.11 -8.72
N GLU A 337 65.58 -10.09 -9.58
CA GLU A 337 64.35 -9.34 -9.83
C GLU A 337 63.29 -10.18 -10.56
N VAL A 338 63.69 -10.96 -11.58
CA VAL A 338 62.82 -11.95 -12.22
C VAL A 338 62.34 -13.01 -11.22
N LYS A 339 63.15 -13.37 -10.23
CA LYS A 339 62.71 -14.24 -9.13
C LYS A 339 61.65 -13.55 -8.26
N ARG A 340 61.90 -12.33 -7.75
CA ARG A 340 60.93 -11.56 -6.95
C ARG A 340 59.59 -11.39 -7.67
N MET A 341 59.61 -11.11 -8.98
CA MET A 341 58.41 -11.01 -9.80
C MET A 341 57.64 -12.34 -9.90
N ARG A 342 58.34 -13.48 -10.06
CA ARG A 342 57.69 -14.81 -10.05
C ARG A 342 57.07 -15.15 -8.69
N ASP A 343 57.79 -14.86 -7.61
CA ASP A 343 57.34 -15.15 -6.24
C ASP A 343 56.05 -14.33 -5.94
N ASN A 344 56.03 -13.04 -6.28
CA ASN A 344 54.83 -12.20 -6.19
C ASN A 344 53.67 -12.65 -7.11
N ILE A 345 53.95 -13.14 -8.33
CA ILE A 345 52.94 -13.76 -9.19
C ILE A 345 52.39 -15.04 -8.58
N GLY A 346 53.20 -15.82 -7.85
CA GLY A 346 52.78 -16.97 -7.05
C GLY A 346 51.79 -16.56 -5.95
N ASP A 347 52.16 -15.58 -5.13
CA ASP A 347 51.30 -15.04 -4.05
C ASP A 347 49.97 -14.50 -4.57
N LEU A 348 49.98 -13.79 -5.71
CA LEU A 348 48.77 -13.26 -6.34
C LEU A 348 47.87 -14.36 -6.91
N ARG A 349 48.46 -15.43 -7.46
CA ARG A 349 47.71 -16.62 -7.90
C ARG A 349 47.12 -17.41 -6.73
N GLY A 350 47.83 -17.52 -5.61
CA GLY A 350 47.30 -18.10 -4.37
C GLY A 350 46.07 -17.34 -3.87
N LYS A 351 46.21 -16.01 -3.72
CA LYS A 351 45.10 -15.12 -3.32
C LYS A 351 43.91 -15.17 -4.28
N LEU A 352 44.15 -15.33 -5.59
CA LEU A 352 43.08 -15.52 -6.58
C LEU A 352 42.35 -16.84 -6.33
N GLY A 353 43.07 -17.95 -6.18
CA GLY A 353 42.47 -19.26 -5.88
C GLY A 353 41.71 -19.29 -4.55
N ASP A 354 42.18 -18.60 -3.51
CA ASP A 354 41.45 -18.46 -2.24
C ASP A 354 40.13 -17.69 -2.42
N LEU A 355 40.12 -16.64 -3.25
CA LEU A 355 38.91 -15.88 -3.58
C LEU A 355 37.95 -16.67 -4.47
N GLU A 356 38.44 -17.42 -5.45
CA GLU A 356 37.65 -18.32 -6.30
C GLU A 356 36.99 -19.44 -5.47
N ASN A 357 37.75 -20.08 -4.58
CA ASN A 357 37.23 -21.07 -3.63
C ASN A 357 36.14 -20.47 -2.73
N LYS A 358 36.37 -19.28 -2.17
CA LYS A 358 35.39 -18.58 -1.34
C LYS A 358 34.14 -18.20 -2.12
N ASN A 359 34.27 -17.77 -3.38
CA ASN A 359 33.14 -17.47 -4.24
C ASN A 359 32.31 -18.73 -4.54
N SER A 360 32.96 -19.86 -4.88
CA SER A 360 32.28 -21.14 -5.10
C SER A 360 31.54 -21.66 -3.84
N LEU A 361 32.05 -21.37 -2.64
CA LEU A 361 31.34 -21.68 -1.38
C LEU A 361 30.10 -20.80 -1.20
N LEU A 362 30.21 -19.49 -1.43
CA LEU A 362 29.08 -18.56 -1.35
C LEU A 362 28.00 -18.85 -2.41
N GLU A 363 28.39 -19.23 -3.63
CA GLU A 363 27.46 -19.66 -4.68
C GLU A 363 26.67 -20.91 -4.28
N LYS A 364 27.32 -21.89 -3.63
CA LYS A 364 26.66 -23.08 -3.08
C LYS A 364 25.74 -22.75 -1.90
N GLU A 365 26.13 -21.81 -1.05
CA GLU A 365 25.29 -21.33 0.05
C GLU A 365 24.03 -20.62 -0.48
N VAL A 366 24.18 -19.75 -1.50
CA VAL A 366 23.05 -19.11 -2.19
C VAL A 366 22.15 -20.14 -2.89
N GLN A 367 22.71 -21.17 -3.54
CA GLN A 367 21.92 -22.26 -4.12
C GLN A 367 21.12 -23.01 -3.05
N ASN A 368 21.75 -23.38 -1.92
CA ASN A 368 21.08 -24.07 -0.82
C ASN A 368 19.95 -23.22 -0.19
N LEU A 369 20.18 -21.92 0.01
CA LEU A 369 19.16 -20.99 0.51
C LEU A 369 18.00 -20.82 -0.47
N ASN A 370 18.27 -20.81 -1.78
CA ASN A 370 17.22 -20.77 -2.81
C ASN A 370 16.40 -22.07 -2.84
N TYR A 371 17.02 -23.24 -2.68
CA TYR A 371 16.29 -24.51 -2.56
C TYR A 371 15.42 -24.56 -1.29
N GLN A 372 15.93 -24.09 -0.14
CA GLN A 372 15.15 -23.99 1.10
C GLN A 372 13.95 -23.04 0.93
N LEU A 373 14.18 -21.85 0.36
CA LEU A 373 13.11 -20.87 0.11
C LEU A 373 12.02 -21.41 -0.84
N ALA A 374 12.41 -22.19 -1.86
CA ALA A 374 11.47 -22.80 -2.79
C ALA A 374 10.63 -23.93 -2.14
N ASP A 375 11.22 -24.73 -1.25
CA ASP A 375 10.46 -25.75 -0.52
C ASP A 375 9.55 -25.12 0.56
N ASP A 376 10.03 -24.12 1.31
CA ASP A 376 9.21 -23.33 2.24
C ASP A 376 8.00 -22.70 1.51
N GLN A 377 8.21 -22.08 0.35
CA GLN A 377 7.12 -21.53 -0.48
C GLN A 377 6.10 -22.62 -0.85
N ARG A 378 6.57 -23.77 -1.32
CA ARG A 378 5.73 -24.92 -1.68
C ARG A 378 4.95 -25.48 -0.48
N GLN A 379 5.56 -25.52 0.71
CA GLN A 379 4.89 -25.91 1.95
C GLN A 379 3.81 -24.90 2.35
N TYR A 380 4.07 -23.59 2.24
CA TYR A 380 3.07 -22.55 2.51
C TYR A 380 1.92 -22.58 1.50
N GLU A 381 2.19 -22.79 0.21
CA GLU A 381 1.15 -22.97 -0.82
C GLU A 381 0.29 -24.21 -0.54
N ALA A 382 0.90 -25.34 -0.18
CA ALA A 382 0.16 -26.55 0.18
C ALA A 382 -0.74 -26.33 1.41
N ALA A 383 -0.22 -25.67 2.45
CA ALA A 383 -0.99 -25.33 3.65
C ALA A 383 -2.13 -24.34 3.37
N LEU A 384 -1.92 -23.36 2.49
CA LEU A 384 -2.95 -22.40 2.09
C LEU A 384 -4.05 -23.06 1.27
N ASN A 385 -3.70 -23.94 0.33
CA ASN A 385 -4.67 -24.74 -0.42
C ASN A 385 -5.52 -25.65 0.48
N ASP A 386 -4.94 -26.27 1.51
CA ASP A 386 -5.71 -27.03 2.51
C ASP A 386 -6.67 -26.15 3.31
N ARG A 387 -6.24 -24.95 3.74
CA ARG A 387 -7.14 -23.99 4.42
C ARG A 387 -8.26 -23.50 3.51
N ASP A 388 -7.99 -23.24 2.23
CA ASP A 388 -9.03 -22.89 1.27
C ASP A 388 -10.01 -24.06 1.02
N ALA A 389 -9.52 -25.31 1.05
CA ALA A 389 -10.37 -26.49 0.96
C ALA A 389 -11.27 -26.67 2.20
N THR A 390 -10.76 -26.45 3.41
CA THR A 390 -11.61 -26.49 4.62
C THR A 390 -12.59 -25.31 4.67
N LEU A 391 -12.20 -24.10 4.27
CA LEU A 391 -13.10 -22.96 4.14
C LEU A 391 -14.22 -23.18 3.11
N ARG A 392 -13.98 -23.94 2.03
CA ARG A 392 -15.03 -24.36 1.09
C ARG A 392 -16.03 -25.32 1.73
N ARG A 393 -15.54 -26.40 2.38
CA ARG A 393 -16.41 -27.35 3.12
C ARG A 393 -17.26 -26.66 4.17
N MET A 394 -16.67 -25.82 5.02
CA MET A 394 -17.42 -25.06 6.04
C MET A 394 -18.49 -24.15 5.42
N ARG A 395 -18.24 -23.54 4.26
CA ARG A 395 -19.24 -22.73 3.53
C ARG A 395 -20.36 -23.58 2.93
N GLU A 396 -20.03 -24.75 2.40
CA GLU A 396 -21.01 -25.72 1.89
C GLU A 396 -21.90 -26.25 3.03
N GLU A 397 -21.32 -26.62 4.18
CA GLU A 397 -22.03 -27.02 5.41
C GLU A 397 -22.92 -25.89 5.98
N CYS A 398 -22.45 -24.63 5.97
CA CYS A 398 -23.30 -23.50 6.33
C CYS A 398 -24.45 -23.29 5.33
N GLN A 399 -24.26 -23.54 4.03
CA GLN A 399 -25.32 -23.43 3.03
C GLN A 399 -26.37 -24.54 3.18
N THR A 400 -25.97 -25.79 3.47
CA THR A 400 -26.93 -26.87 3.75
C THR A 400 -27.74 -26.59 5.02
N LEU A 401 -27.09 -26.14 6.10
CA LEU A 401 -27.79 -25.77 7.34
C LEU A 401 -28.79 -24.61 7.13
N VAL A 402 -28.46 -23.61 6.31
CA VAL A 402 -29.40 -22.53 5.95
C VAL A 402 -30.59 -23.06 5.13
N ALA A 403 -30.36 -24.00 4.21
CA ALA A 403 -31.43 -24.63 3.44
C ALA A 403 -32.35 -25.52 4.31
N GLU A 404 -31.79 -26.28 5.24
CA GLU A 404 -32.54 -27.07 6.23
C GLU A 404 -33.39 -26.19 7.15
N LEU A 405 -32.82 -25.08 7.65
CA LEU A 405 -33.55 -24.10 8.46
C LEU A 405 -34.67 -23.40 7.67
N GLN A 406 -34.48 -23.14 6.37
CA GLN A 406 -35.55 -22.62 5.52
C GLN A 406 -36.68 -23.64 5.34
N ALA A 407 -36.36 -24.91 5.07
CA ALA A 407 -37.38 -25.97 4.96
C ALA A 407 -38.15 -26.20 6.29
N LEU A 408 -37.47 -26.07 7.43
CA LEU A 408 -38.10 -26.07 8.76
C LEU A 408 -38.98 -24.84 9.00
N LEU A 409 -38.58 -23.66 8.50
CA LEU A 409 -39.39 -22.45 8.56
C LEU A 409 -40.64 -22.57 7.66
N ASP A 410 -40.51 -23.12 6.46
CA ASP A 410 -41.62 -23.29 5.51
C ASP A 410 -42.64 -24.32 6.03
N THR A 411 -42.17 -25.47 6.56
CA THR A 411 -43.06 -26.45 7.21
C THR A 411 -43.72 -25.89 8.47
N LYS A 412 -43.02 -25.06 9.25
CA LYS A 412 -43.62 -24.33 10.38
C LYS A 412 -44.70 -23.34 9.93
N GLN A 413 -44.51 -22.64 8.80
CA GLN A 413 -45.55 -21.76 8.22
C GLN A 413 -46.76 -22.55 7.71
N MET A 414 -46.57 -23.74 7.15
CA MET A 414 -47.69 -24.64 6.80
C MET A 414 -48.47 -25.08 8.05
N LEU A 415 -47.79 -25.48 9.12
CA LEU A 415 -48.42 -25.87 10.38
C LEU A 415 -49.13 -24.69 11.07
N ASP A 416 -48.56 -23.48 11.05
CA ASP A 416 -49.25 -22.26 11.50
C ASP A 416 -50.56 -22.03 10.71
N ALA A 417 -50.54 -22.24 9.40
CA ALA A 417 -51.71 -22.08 8.53
C ALA A 417 -52.77 -23.16 8.79
N GLU A 418 -52.37 -24.41 8.99
CA GLU A 418 -53.27 -25.48 9.44
C GLU A 418 -53.89 -25.14 10.80
N ILE A 419 -53.10 -24.71 11.79
CA ILE A 419 -53.59 -24.27 13.11
C ILE A 419 -54.55 -23.09 12.98
N ALA A 420 -54.32 -22.14 12.07
CA ALA A 420 -55.24 -21.05 11.80
C ALA A 420 -56.56 -21.54 11.18
N ILE A 421 -56.53 -22.55 10.31
CA ILE A 421 -57.72 -23.20 9.74
C ILE A 421 -58.49 -23.96 10.84
N TYR A 422 -57.80 -24.73 11.69
CA TYR A 422 -58.43 -25.45 12.81
C TYR A 422 -59.06 -24.49 13.83
N ARG A 423 -58.40 -23.38 14.17
CA ARG A 423 -58.97 -22.31 15.01
C ARG A 423 -60.23 -21.73 14.40
N LYS A 424 -60.19 -21.37 13.12
CA LYS A 424 -61.35 -20.82 12.39
C LYS A 424 -62.52 -21.81 12.31
N MET A 425 -62.23 -23.12 12.23
CA MET A 425 -63.26 -24.16 12.27
C MET A 425 -63.85 -24.33 13.68
N LEU A 426 -63.03 -24.24 14.74
CA LEU A 426 -63.49 -24.21 16.12
C LEU A 426 -64.37 -22.99 16.41
N GLU A 427 -63.98 -21.79 15.99
CA GLU A 427 -64.79 -20.56 16.07
C GLU A 427 -66.14 -20.70 15.34
N GLN A 428 -66.19 -21.48 14.25
CA GLN A 428 -67.42 -21.80 13.50
C GLN A 428 -68.30 -22.88 14.18
N GLU A 429 -67.72 -23.76 14.99
CA GLU A 429 -68.47 -24.76 15.76
C GLU A 429 -68.95 -24.18 17.12
N GLU A 430 -68.16 -23.33 17.77
CA GLU A 430 -68.55 -22.54 18.96
C GLU A 430 -69.67 -21.53 18.67
N SER A 431 -69.77 -21.04 17.43
CA SER A 431 -70.91 -20.22 16.99
C SER A 431 -72.14 -21.03 16.55
N ARG A 432 -72.03 -22.37 16.47
CA ARG A 432 -73.18 -23.30 16.36
C ARG A 432 -73.63 -23.84 17.71
N VAL A 433 -72.72 -24.04 18.66
CA VAL A 433 -73.01 -24.45 20.04
C VAL A 433 -72.77 -23.26 20.96
N GLY A 434 -73.79 -22.38 21.06
CA GLY A 434 -73.67 -21.05 21.68
C GLY A 434 -73.23 -21.05 23.15
N LEU A 435 -71.91 -21.10 23.36
CA LEU A 435 -71.25 -21.12 24.68
C LEU A 435 -70.46 -19.84 24.96
N THR A 436 -70.68 -18.79 24.14
CA THR A 436 -70.11 -17.43 24.27
C THR A 436 -70.62 -16.66 25.50
N GLN A 437 -71.03 -17.35 26.57
CA GLN A 437 -71.64 -16.75 27.76
C GLN A 437 -71.36 -17.53 29.07
N MET A 438 -70.25 -18.29 29.18
CA MET A 438 -69.89 -18.95 30.44
C MET A 438 -68.40 -19.06 30.81
N VAL A 439 -67.47 -18.43 30.07
CA VAL A 439 -66.02 -18.55 30.31
C VAL A 439 -65.33 -17.21 30.65
N GLU A 440 -66.05 -16.08 30.72
CA GLU A 440 -65.49 -14.77 31.08
C GLU A 440 -65.30 -14.55 32.60
N GLN A 441 -65.57 -15.57 33.44
CA GLN A 441 -65.59 -15.44 34.90
C GLN A 441 -64.73 -16.46 35.68
N ALA A 442 -63.81 -17.16 35.01
CA ALA A 442 -62.82 -18.02 35.63
C ALA A 442 -61.38 -17.62 35.22
N VAL A 443 -60.39 -17.93 36.06
CA VAL A 443 -58.96 -17.68 35.84
C VAL A 443 -58.56 -16.19 35.71
N LYS A 444 -59.01 -15.37 36.68
CA LYS A 444 -58.04 -14.51 37.37
C LYS A 444 -57.19 -15.39 38.33
N THR A 445 -56.03 -14.88 38.72
CA THR A 445 -55.06 -15.49 39.65
C THR A 445 -54.42 -16.81 39.19
N HIS A 446 -53.35 -16.72 38.40
CA HIS A 446 -52.03 -17.07 38.94
C HIS A 446 -50.91 -16.26 38.26
N SER A 447 -50.39 -15.29 38.98
CA SER A 447 -49.15 -14.59 38.65
C SER A 447 -47.97 -15.41 39.17
N LEU A 448 -47.17 -15.98 38.27
CA LEU A 448 -45.85 -16.53 38.57
C LEU A 448 -44.80 -15.77 37.75
N GLN A 449 -43.69 -15.43 38.39
CA GLN A 449 -42.71 -14.51 37.84
C GLN A 449 -41.86 -15.19 36.76
N GLN A 450 -41.77 -14.57 35.58
CA GLN A 450 -40.62 -14.74 34.70
C GLN A 450 -39.64 -13.60 34.96
N GLN A 451 -38.35 -13.91 34.99
CA GLN A 451 -37.36 -13.11 35.71
C GLN A 451 -37.11 -11.71 35.13
N GLU A 452 -37.12 -10.70 35.99
CA GLU A 452 -36.25 -9.53 35.83
C GLU A 452 -34.81 -9.90 36.24
N ASN A 453 -33.85 -9.12 35.71
CA ASN A 453 -32.42 -9.13 36.00
C ASN A 453 -31.64 -10.35 35.43
N THR A 454 -30.45 -10.18 34.86
CA THR A 454 -29.61 -8.97 34.73
C THR A 454 -29.27 -8.65 33.28
N ASP A 455 -29.09 -7.35 32.99
CA ASP A 455 -28.21 -6.92 31.90
C ASP A 455 -26.85 -7.62 32.06
N SER A 456 -26.42 -8.32 31.02
CA SER A 456 -25.18 -9.09 30.99
C SER A 456 -24.77 -9.29 29.55
N THR A 457 -24.13 -8.25 29.03
CA THR A 457 -23.42 -8.22 27.75
C THR A 457 -22.33 -9.29 27.69
N ARG A 458 -22.72 -10.55 27.45
CA ARG A 458 -21.79 -11.61 27.05
C ARG A 458 -21.31 -11.30 25.64
N SER A 459 -20.34 -10.40 25.55
CA SER A 459 -19.65 -10.12 24.29
C SER A 459 -19.02 -11.42 23.81
N VAL A 460 -19.58 -12.00 22.76
CA VAL A 460 -18.84 -12.93 21.91
C VAL A 460 -17.89 -12.07 21.11
N ARG A 461 -16.85 -11.59 21.81
CA ARG A 461 -15.70 -10.93 21.21
C ARG A 461 -14.95 -12.01 20.45
N GLY A 462 -15.34 -12.22 19.19
CA GLY A 462 -14.53 -12.98 18.25
C GLY A 462 -13.13 -12.38 18.28
N GLU A 463 -12.15 -13.16 18.73
CA GLU A 463 -10.78 -12.68 18.84
C GLU A 463 -10.21 -12.59 17.43
N VAL A 464 -10.41 -11.42 16.80
CA VAL A 464 -9.71 -11.01 15.58
C VAL A 464 -8.21 -11.00 15.92
N SER A 465 -7.56 -12.13 15.67
CA SER A 465 -6.19 -12.36 16.08
C SER A 465 -5.27 -11.58 15.15
N THR A 466 -4.97 -10.34 15.53
CA THR A 466 -4.05 -9.44 14.84
C THR A 466 -2.61 -9.91 15.04
N LYS A 467 -2.16 -10.88 14.23
CA LYS A 467 -0.76 -11.30 14.24
C LYS A 467 0.11 -10.23 13.58
N THR A 468 0.87 -9.50 14.39
CA THR A 468 1.89 -8.57 13.90
C THR A 468 3.27 -9.21 13.95
N THR A 469 3.92 -9.33 12.80
CA THR A 469 5.29 -9.82 12.65
C THR A 469 6.24 -8.65 12.37
N PHE A 470 7.40 -8.66 13.03
CA PHE A 470 8.44 -7.64 12.86
C PHE A 470 9.71 -8.29 12.31
N GLN A 471 10.21 -7.79 11.17
CA GLN A 471 11.49 -8.19 10.59
C GLN A 471 12.48 -7.03 10.71
N ARG A 472 13.72 -7.34 11.11
CA ARG A 472 14.78 -6.34 11.38
C ARG A 472 16.03 -6.69 10.59
N SER A 473 16.73 -5.67 10.10
CA SER A 473 18.03 -5.81 9.45
C SER A 473 18.87 -4.56 9.68
N ALA A 474 20.20 -4.71 9.70
CA ALA A 474 21.15 -3.61 9.83
C ALA A 474 22.47 -3.92 9.13
N LYS A 475 23.08 -2.89 8.54
CA LYS A 475 24.38 -2.87 7.87
C LYS A 475 25.35 -2.01 8.69
N GLY A 476 25.83 -2.57 9.80
CA GLY A 476 26.73 -1.92 10.74
C GLY A 476 26.09 -1.68 12.12
N ASN A 477 26.66 -0.74 12.86
CA ASN A 477 26.50 -0.65 14.31
C ASN A 477 25.24 0.09 14.81
N VAL A 478 24.42 0.64 13.92
CA VAL A 478 23.17 1.34 14.29
C VAL A 478 21.99 0.54 13.76
N THR A 479 21.02 0.26 14.64
CA THR A 479 19.84 -0.55 14.33
C THR A 479 18.55 0.21 14.68
N ILE A 480 17.42 -0.19 14.09
CA ILE A 480 16.09 0.24 14.52
C ILE A 480 15.57 -0.78 15.53
N SER A 481 15.68 -0.47 16.82
CA SER A 481 15.33 -1.37 17.92
C SER A 481 13.84 -1.34 18.27
N GLU A 482 13.12 -0.27 17.93
CA GLU A 482 11.65 -0.23 18.10
C GLU A 482 10.96 0.70 17.10
N CYS A 483 9.71 0.39 16.77
CA CYS A 483 8.76 1.28 16.14
C CYS A 483 7.44 1.07 16.87
N ASP A 484 6.86 2.11 17.47
CA ASP A 484 5.57 1.98 18.14
C ASP A 484 4.47 1.62 17.11
N PRO A 485 3.64 0.58 17.35
CA PRO A 485 2.59 0.17 16.42
C PRO A 485 1.51 1.23 16.15
N ASN A 486 1.36 2.21 17.05
CA ASN A 486 0.43 3.34 16.94
C ASN A 486 1.10 4.58 16.29
N GLY A 487 2.36 4.46 15.85
CA GLY A 487 3.12 5.54 15.23
C GLY A 487 3.57 6.64 16.19
N LYS A 488 3.67 6.38 17.51
CA LYS A 488 4.09 7.40 18.50
C LYS A 488 5.56 7.75 18.41
N PHE A 489 6.43 6.76 18.25
CA PHE A 489 7.88 6.95 18.21
C PHE A 489 8.61 5.87 17.39
N ILE A 490 9.83 6.18 16.99
CA ILE A 490 10.81 5.24 16.43
C ILE A 490 12.05 5.28 17.32
N LYS A 491 12.64 4.12 17.61
CA LYS A 491 13.81 3.98 18.49
C LYS A 491 14.99 3.41 17.71
N LEU A 492 16.10 4.15 17.70
CA LEU A 492 17.39 3.69 17.21
C LEU A 492 18.24 3.17 18.38
N GLU A 493 19.19 2.29 18.08
CA GLU A 493 20.12 1.71 19.06
C GLU A 493 21.52 1.55 18.47
N ASN A 494 22.53 1.94 19.23
CA ASN A 494 23.93 1.68 18.88
C ASN A 494 24.38 0.35 19.50
N THR A 495 24.56 -0.67 18.67
CA THR A 495 25.00 -2.01 19.05
C THR A 495 26.52 -2.15 19.15
N SER A 496 27.29 -1.06 18.97
CA SER A 496 28.71 -1.02 19.33
C SER A 496 28.91 -1.28 20.82
N ARG A 497 29.97 -2.01 21.16
CA ARG A 497 30.36 -2.25 22.57
C ARG A 497 31.28 -1.16 23.15
N ASN A 498 31.91 -0.36 22.30
CA ASN A 498 33.03 0.52 22.69
C ASN A 498 33.18 1.81 21.84
N LYS A 499 32.27 2.10 20.90
CA LYS A 499 32.33 3.25 20.00
C LYS A 499 31.01 4.02 19.96
N ASP A 500 31.07 5.33 20.13
CA ASP A 500 29.95 6.25 19.84
C ASP A 500 29.70 6.28 18.32
N GLU A 501 28.46 6.09 17.90
CA GLU A 501 28.07 6.19 16.48
C GLU A 501 27.34 7.50 16.22
N ASN A 502 27.84 8.27 15.25
CA ASN A 502 27.22 9.53 14.83
C ASN A 502 26.06 9.25 13.86
N VAL A 503 24.86 9.64 14.25
CA VAL A 503 23.62 9.51 13.45
C VAL A 503 23.11 10.86 12.97
N GLY A 504 23.86 11.94 13.19
CA GLY A 504 23.55 13.25 12.63
C GLY A 504 23.46 13.20 11.10
N GLU A 505 22.58 14.03 10.54
CA GLU A 505 22.28 14.12 9.10
C GLU A 505 21.69 12.84 8.46
N HIS A 506 21.61 11.72 9.19
CA HIS A 506 20.91 10.52 8.73
C HIS A 506 19.41 10.78 8.62
N LYS A 507 18.75 10.07 7.71
CA LYS A 507 17.32 10.23 7.42
C LYS A 507 16.55 8.98 7.80
N ILE A 508 15.45 9.15 8.51
CA ILE A 508 14.47 8.07 8.74
C ILE A 508 13.38 8.21 7.69
N ARG A 509 13.20 7.17 6.89
CA ARG A 509 12.14 7.03 5.89
C ARG A 509 11.13 6.01 6.40
N ARG A 510 9.84 6.33 6.38
CA ARG A 510 8.77 5.41 6.77
C ARG A 510 7.69 5.36 5.69
N LYS A 511 7.67 4.23 4.98
CA LYS A 511 6.75 3.92 3.89
C LYS A 511 5.58 3.10 4.43
N LEU A 512 4.37 3.55 4.10
CA LEU A 512 3.08 3.04 4.58
C LEU A 512 2.24 2.62 3.37
N ASP A 513 1.50 1.52 3.45
CA ASP A 513 0.60 1.09 2.38
C ASP A 513 -0.37 2.21 1.96
N GLY A 514 -0.38 2.55 0.67
CA GLY A 514 -1.29 3.52 0.07
C GLY A 514 -1.15 4.98 0.54
N ARG A 515 -0.14 5.33 1.35
CA ARG A 515 0.04 6.68 1.90
C ARG A 515 1.37 7.31 1.48
N ARG A 516 1.49 8.63 1.68
CA ARG A 516 2.73 9.39 1.51
C ARG A 516 3.83 8.82 2.42
N GLU A 517 5.04 8.73 1.89
CA GLU A 517 6.23 8.39 2.67
C GLU A 517 6.58 9.53 3.63
N ILE A 518 6.75 9.20 4.91
CA ILE A 518 7.17 10.13 5.95
C ILE A 518 8.70 10.14 6.00
N VAL A 519 9.32 11.31 5.96
CA VAL A 519 10.78 11.46 6.00
C VAL A 519 11.18 12.49 7.05
N TYR A 520 12.05 12.08 7.97
CA TYR A 520 12.69 12.93 8.97
C TYR A 520 14.20 12.95 8.75
N SER A 521 14.85 14.09 9.00
CA SER A 521 16.32 14.20 9.01
C SER A 521 16.77 14.47 10.43
N ILE A 522 17.69 13.66 10.96
CA ILE A 522 18.24 13.81 12.30
C ILE A 522 19.15 15.05 12.31
N PRO A 523 19.03 15.96 13.30
CA PRO A 523 19.89 17.14 13.42
C PRO A 523 21.39 16.80 13.40
N ALA A 524 22.21 17.74 12.93
CA ALA A 524 23.67 17.60 13.04
C ALA A 524 24.11 17.46 14.51
N ASN A 525 25.24 16.78 14.72
CA ASN A 525 25.87 16.54 16.03
C ASN A 525 25.13 15.58 17.00
N VAL A 526 24.20 14.75 16.51
CA VAL A 526 23.56 13.69 17.33
C VAL A 526 24.37 12.38 17.25
N SER A 527 25.02 11.98 18.34
CA SER A 527 25.68 10.67 18.48
C SER A 527 25.03 9.79 19.55
N ILE A 528 24.97 8.49 19.29
CA ILE A 528 24.45 7.48 20.21
C ILE A 528 25.63 6.73 20.84
N LYS A 529 25.69 6.69 22.18
CA LYS A 529 26.72 5.96 22.94
C LYS A 529 26.55 4.44 22.85
N PRO A 530 27.61 3.64 23.08
CA PRO A 530 27.54 2.17 23.16
C PRO A 530 26.39 1.66 24.03
N GLY A 531 25.56 0.76 23.48
CA GLY A 531 24.43 0.17 24.20
C GLY A 531 23.38 1.19 24.66
N LYS A 532 23.28 2.34 23.99
CA LYS A 532 22.25 3.36 24.23
C LYS A 532 21.32 3.52 23.03
N ASN A 533 20.22 4.18 23.29
CA ASN A 533 19.09 4.35 22.38
C ASN A 533 18.81 5.83 22.15
N LEU A 534 18.36 6.17 20.94
CA LEU A 534 17.78 7.46 20.59
C LEU A 534 16.30 7.24 20.26
N THR A 535 15.39 7.90 20.97
CA THR A 535 13.94 7.78 20.75
C THR A 535 13.39 9.05 20.09
N ILE A 536 12.78 8.89 18.91
CA ILE A 536 12.31 10.00 18.07
C ILE A 536 10.78 9.95 18.02
N TYR A 537 10.14 10.86 18.76
CA TYR A 537 8.70 10.96 18.90
C TYR A 537 8.08 11.77 17.77
N ALA A 538 6.86 11.43 17.36
CA ALA A 538 6.04 12.32 16.54
C ALA A 538 5.53 13.53 17.36
N ARG A 539 5.16 14.62 16.68
CA ARG A 539 4.63 15.83 17.35
C ARG A 539 3.42 15.46 18.22
N ASP A 540 3.34 16.07 19.40
CA ASP A 540 2.24 15.95 20.36
C ASP A 540 2.05 14.55 20.99
N GLN A 541 2.89 13.55 20.67
CA GLN A 541 2.81 12.18 21.22
C GLN A 541 3.51 12.00 22.58
N GLY A 542 3.66 13.07 23.36
CA GLY A 542 4.22 13.04 24.72
C GLY A 542 5.76 12.93 24.81
N GLY A 543 6.48 13.10 23.70
CA GLY A 543 7.94 13.15 23.68
C GLY A 543 8.50 14.48 24.16
N ILE A 544 9.61 14.45 24.91
CA ILE A 544 10.43 15.63 25.24
C ILE A 544 11.63 15.65 24.30
N ASN A 545 11.96 16.82 23.74
CA ASN A 545 13.15 17.01 22.90
C ASN A 545 14.38 17.22 23.80
N ASN A 546 15.19 16.16 23.99
CA ASN A 546 16.40 16.17 24.82
C ASN A 546 17.53 15.41 24.10
N PRO A 547 18.23 16.05 23.13
CA PRO A 547 19.31 15.42 22.40
C PRO A 547 20.48 15.06 23.32
N PRO A 548 21.18 13.93 23.12
CA PRO A 548 21.02 12.96 22.03
C PRO A 548 20.10 11.77 22.36
N GLU A 549 19.47 11.73 23.53
CA GLU A 549 18.68 10.56 23.98
C GLU A 549 17.25 10.57 23.43
N SER A 550 16.66 11.74 23.23
CA SER A 550 15.34 11.90 22.63
C SER A 550 15.22 13.11 21.70
N LEU A 551 14.42 12.96 20.65
CA LEU A 551 14.08 14.00 19.68
C LEU A 551 12.57 14.03 19.45
N VAL A 552 12.06 15.17 19.01
CA VAL A 552 10.68 15.32 18.52
C VAL A 552 10.70 15.68 17.04
N PHE A 553 9.81 15.06 16.26
CA PHE A 553 9.66 15.30 14.84
C PHE A 553 8.65 16.42 14.59
N ASP A 554 9.18 17.63 14.39
CA ASP A 554 8.47 18.88 14.08
C ASP A 554 7.48 18.85 12.89
N GLY A 555 7.42 17.76 12.11
CA GLY A 555 6.68 17.66 10.84
C GLY A 555 5.30 17.00 10.92
N GLU A 556 5.19 15.83 11.54
CA GLU A 556 3.95 15.02 11.58
C GLU A 556 3.54 14.70 13.02
N ASN A 557 2.23 14.63 13.29
CA ASN A 557 1.69 14.24 14.61
C ASN A 557 1.60 12.71 14.83
N THR A 558 2.03 11.92 13.84
CA THR A 558 2.22 10.47 13.94
C THR A 558 3.23 10.00 12.90
N TRP A 559 4.00 8.96 13.23
CA TRP A 559 4.78 8.18 12.27
C TRP A 559 3.92 7.26 11.38
N GLY A 560 2.60 7.25 11.59
CA GLY A 560 1.63 6.53 10.78
C GLY A 560 1.50 5.05 11.13
N ILE A 561 0.29 4.55 10.90
CA ILE A 561 -0.18 3.20 11.17
C ILE A 561 -0.63 2.60 9.83
N GLY A 562 -0.31 1.33 9.57
CA GLY A 562 -0.65 0.61 8.34
C GLY A 562 -0.50 -0.90 8.48
N ALA A 563 -1.00 -1.66 7.50
CA ALA A 563 -0.95 -3.13 7.51
C ALA A 563 0.47 -3.64 7.21
N ASN A 564 1.10 -3.17 6.13
CA ASN A 564 2.55 -3.26 5.93
C ASN A 564 3.17 -1.88 6.13
N VAL A 565 4.26 -1.83 6.89
CA VAL A 565 5.02 -0.61 7.16
C VAL A 565 6.51 -0.92 7.09
N VAL A 566 7.25 -0.19 6.25
CA VAL A 566 8.71 -0.32 6.13
C VAL A 566 9.34 0.97 6.62
N THR A 567 10.20 0.87 7.63
CA THR A 567 10.97 1.99 8.18
C THR A 567 12.44 1.74 7.91
N SER A 568 13.12 2.60 7.15
CA SER A 568 14.57 2.53 6.92
C SER A 568 15.31 3.76 7.43
N LEU A 569 16.51 3.52 7.96
CA LEU A 569 17.49 4.53 8.35
C LEU A 569 18.51 4.63 7.23
N VAL A 570 18.70 5.84 6.70
CA VAL A 570 19.54 6.14 5.55
C VAL A 570 20.67 7.07 5.97
N ASN A 571 21.91 6.77 5.57
CA ASN A 571 23.07 7.62 5.83
C ASN A 571 23.01 8.94 5.02
N LYS A 572 23.86 9.91 5.35
CA LYS A 572 24.13 11.13 4.58
C LYS A 572 24.33 10.84 3.08
N ASP A 573 25.07 9.77 2.79
CA ASP A 573 25.47 9.34 1.44
C ASP A 573 24.36 8.60 0.67
N GLY A 574 23.17 8.42 1.26
CA GLY A 574 22.02 7.77 0.64
C GLY A 574 21.91 6.25 0.84
N GLU A 575 22.87 5.63 1.53
CA GLU A 575 22.86 4.18 1.80
C GLU A 575 21.89 3.79 2.93
N GLU A 576 21.10 2.72 2.74
CA GLU A 576 20.27 2.15 3.81
C GLU A 576 21.13 1.40 4.84
N ARG A 577 21.16 1.92 6.08
CA ARG A 577 21.91 1.40 7.22
C ARG A 577 21.14 0.42 8.08
N ALA A 578 19.83 0.59 8.23
CA ALA A 578 18.98 -0.35 8.97
C ALA A 578 17.53 -0.28 8.48
N THR A 579 16.84 -1.42 8.45
CA THR A 579 15.45 -1.49 7.99
C THR A 579 14.62 -2.37 8.93
N HIS A 580 13.50 -1.83 9.40
CA HIS A 580 12.49 -2.46 10.25
C HIS A 580 11.17 -2.54 9.47
N THR A 581 10.71 -3.77 9.20
CA THR A 581 9.45 -4.05 8.52
C THR A 581 8.44 -4.63 9.49
N GLN A 582 7.32 -3.94 9.64
CA GLN A 582 6.14 -4.40 10.38
C GLN A 582 5.10 -4.91 9.37
N LYS A 583 4.57 -6.11 9.59
CA LYS A 583 3.39 -6.63 8.87
C LYS A 583 2.34 -7.08 9.88
N THR A 584 1.16 -6.50 9.84
CA THR A 584 0.00 -6.82 10.68
C THR A 584 -1.07 -7.50 9.83
N ILE A 585 -1.31 -8.78 10.09
CA ILE A 585 -2.35 -9.56 9.42
C ILE A 585 -3.57 -9.65 10.35
N GLN A 586 -4.74 -9.24 9.84
CA GLN A 586 -6.02 -9.44 10.51
C GLN A 586 -6.66 -10.74 10.02
N SER A 587 -6.42 -11.83 10.75
CA SER A 587 -7.25 -13.04 10.64
C SER A 587 -8.57 -12.83 11.38
N GLY A 588 -9.65 -12.68 10.62
CA GLY A 588 -11.01 -12.94 11.11
C GLY A 588 -11.29 -14.45 11.09
N GLN A 589 -12.10 -14.91 12.05
CA GLN A 589 -12.78 -16.21 12.00
C GLN A 589 -14.17 -16.02 11.38
#